data_AF-A0A4Q3U713-F1
#
_entry.id   AF-A0A4Q3U713-F1
#
_cell.length_a   1.000
_cell.length_b   1.000
_cell.length_c   1.000
_cell.angle_alpha   90.00
_cell.angle_beta   90.00
_cell.angle_gamma   90.00
#
_symmetry.space_group_name_H-M   'P 1'
#
loop_
_entity.id
_entity.type
_entity.pdbx_description
1 polymer ?
#
loop_
_entity_poly.entity_id
_entity_poly.type
_entity_poly.pdbx_seq_one_letter_code
_entity_poly.pdbx_strand_id
1 'polypeptide(L)' 'MILDSLKRCPLCEAVNAESSDACFVCGWAGAFDREPDEVQASFEALVAQCPALADMVAPGVRRRGFRAWASRLLGRKR' A
#
# COMPACT_ATOMS: atom_id res chain seq x y z
N MET A 1 -1.23 11.84 5.82
CA MET A 1 -0.17 10.99 5.24
C MET A 1 -0.76 10.27 4.03
N ILE A 2 0.02 9.82 3.03
CA ILE A 2 -0.56 9.18 1.82
C ILE A 2 -1.47 7.98 2.15
N LEU A 3 -1.17 7.26 3.24
CA LEU A 3 -1.97 6.13 3.72
C LEU A 3 -3.39 6.50 4.14
N ASP A 4 -3.60 7.72 4.65
CA ASP A 4 -4.92 8.18 5.07
C ASP A 4 -5.86 8.37 3.86
N SER A 5 -5.27 8.47 2.66
CA SER A 5 -6.00 8.57 1.38
C SER A 5 -6.14 7.22 0.67
N LEU A 6 -5.84 6.12 1.37
CA LEU A 6 -5.91 4.75 0.85
C LEU A 6 -6.88 3.91 1.69
N LYS A 7 -7.41 2.86 1.08
CA LYS A 7 -8.28 1.87 1.72
C LYS A 7 -8.02 0.48 1.16
N ARG A 8 -8.29 -0.57 1.93
CA ARG A 8 -8.05 -1.96 1.54
C ARG A 8 -9.38 -2.66 1.23
N CYS A 9 -9.41 -3.42 0.14
CA CYS A 9 -10.57 -4.24 -0.19
C CYS A 9 -10.62 -5.46 0.73
N PRO A 10 -11.75 -5.73 1.43
CA PRO A 10 -11.84 -6.85 2.37
C PRO A 10 -11.87 -8.22 1.67
N LEU A 11 -12.12 -8.25 0.36
CA LEU A 11 -12.24 -9.49 -0.40
C LEU A 11 -10.95 -9.94 -1.08
N CYS A 12 -10.20 -8.99 -1.63
CA CYS A 12 -8.99 -9.29 -2.41
C CYS A 12 -7.75 -8.50 -1.95
N GLU A 13 -7.87 -7.74 -0.87
CA GLU A 13 -6.78 -7.03 -0.20
C GLU A 13 -6.10 -5.93 -1.04
N ALA A 14 -6.66 -5.63 -2.21
CA ALA A 14 -6.17 -4.56 -3.06
C ALA A 14 -6.21 -3.20 -2.34
N VAL A 15 -5.14 -2.42 -2.49
CA VAL A 15 -5.05 -1.04 -2.00
C VAL A 15 -5.70 -0.11 -3.02
N ASN A 16 -6.78 0.52 -2.63
CA ASN A 16 -7.57 1.43 -3.45
C ASN A 16 -7.39 2.86 -2.97
N ALA A 17 -7.60 3.83 -3.86
CA ALA A 17 -7.71 5.22 -3.46
C ALA A 17 -8.99 5.42 -2.64
N GLU A 18 -8.99 6.38 -1.73
CA GLU A 18 -10.18 6.73 -0.95
C GLU A 18 -11.38 7.05 -1.86
N SER A 19 -11.12 7.74 -2.98
CA SER A 19 -12.11 8.14 -3.98
C SER A 19 -12.66 7.00 -4.85
N SER A 20 -12.16 5.76 -4.71
CA SER A 20 -12.65 4.63 -5.51
C SER A 20 -13.95 4.07 -4.92
N ASP A 21 -15.09 4.24 -5.57
CA ASP A 21 -16.37 3.75 -5.06
C ASP A 21 -16.50 2.21 -5.05
N ALA A 22 -15.73 1.55 -5.92
CA ALA A 22 -15.63 0.10 -6.01
C ALA A 22 -14.16 -0.33 -6.15
N CYS A 23 -13.88 -1.59 -5.82
CA CYS A 23 -12.54 -2.13 -5.90
C CYS A 23 -12.12 -2.24 -7.37
N PHE A 24 -11.02 -1.61 -7.77
CA PHE A 24 -10.57 -1.64 -9.17
C PHE A 24 -10.11 -3.03 -9.63
N VAL A 25 -9.87 -3.96 -8.69
CA VAL A 25 -9.46 -5.34 -8.98
C VAL A 25 -10.67 -6.27 -9.10
N CYS A 26 -11.52 -6.36 -8.07
CA CYS A 26 -12.60 -7.34 -8.03
C CYS A 26 -14.00 -6.75 -8.21
N GLY A 27 -14.14 -5.43 -8.33
CA GLY A 27 -15.43 -4.75 -8.49
C GLY A 27 -16.27 -4.66 -7.22
N TRP A 28 -15.79 -5.15 -6.07
CA TRP A 28 -16.51 -5.04 -4.79
C TRP A 28 -16.87 -3.59 -4.47
N ALA A 29 -18.14 -3.35 -4.18
CA ALA A 29 -18.65 -2.07 -3.72
C ALA A 29 -19.28 -2.26 -2.34
N GLY A 30 -18.88 -1.43 -1.37
CA GLY A 30 -19.31 -1.56 0.02
C GLY A 30 -18.31 -0.92 0.97
N ALA A 31 -18.32 -1.36 2.23
CA ALA A 31 -17.31 -0.95 3.20
C ALA A 31 -15.94 -1.51 2.81
N PHE A 32 -14.93 -0.65 2.90
CA PHE A 32 -13.52 -1.00 2.76
C PHE A 32 -12.84 -0.94 4.12
N ASP A 33 -11.78 -1.72 4.28
CA ASP A 33 -10.97 -1.68 5.48
C ASP A 33 -10.12 -0.42 5.48
N ARG A 34 -10.08 0.27 6.62
CA ARG A 34 -9.35 1.52 6.84
C ARG A 34 -8.43 1.45 8.06
N GLU A 35 -8.24 0.25 8.62
CA GLU A 35 -7.31 0.05 9.72
C GLU A 35 -5.89 0.41 9.23
N PRO A 36 -5.23 1.41 9.82
CA PRO A 36 -3.96 1.93 9.30
C PRO A 36 -2.89 0.86 9.12
N ASP A 37 -2.81 -0.09 10.06
CA ASP A 37 -1.81 -1.16 10.02
C ASP A 37 -2.05 -2.14 8.85
N GLU A 38 -3.31 -2.44 8.53
CA GLU A 38 -3.65 -3.32 7.41
C GLU A 38 -3.46 -2.64 6.06
N VAL A 39 -3.88 -1.38 5.95
CA VAL A 39 -3.66 -0.57 4.74
C VAL A 39 -2.16 -0.41 4.47
N GLN A 40 -1.37 -0.15 5.52
CA GLN A 40 0.08 -0.08 5.43
C GLN A 40 0.68 -1.41 4.97
N ALA A 41 0.28 -2.54 5.56
CA ALA A 41 0.79 -3.85 5.18
C ALA A 41 0.51 -4.19 3.70
N SER A 42 -0.71 -3.94 3.22
CA SER A 42 -1.07 -4.16 1.82
C SER A 42 -0.33 -3.20 0.87
N PHE A 43 -0.13 -1.94 1.26
CA PHE A 43 0.65 -0.97 0.48
C PHE A 43 2.13 -1.35 0.40
N GLU A 44 2.70 -1.80 1.51
CA GLU A 44 4.05 -2.35 1.59
C GLU A 44 4.22 -3.57 0.67
N ALA A 45 3.25 -4.49 0.67
CA ALA A 45 3.26 -5.66 -0.21
C ALA A 45 3.19 -5.27 -1.70
N LEU A 46 2.43 -4.23 -2.05
CA LEU A 46 2.37 -3.69 -3.42
C LEU A 46 3.72 -3.09 -3.85
N VAL A 47 4.35 -2.29 -2.99
CA VAL A 47 5.65 -1.68 -3.27
C VAL A 47 6.77 -2.73 -3.34
N ALA A 48 6.70 -3.79 -2.53
CA ALA A 48 7.64 -4.91 -2.61
C ALA A 48 7.61 -5.61 -3.99
N GLN A 49 6.42 -5.70 -4.60
CA GLN A 49 6.23 -6.27 -5.93
C GLN A 49 6.61 -5.30 -7.06
N CYS A 50 6.44 -4.00 -6.84
CA CYS A 50 6.82 -2.97 -7.80
C CYS A 50 7.66 -1.88 -7.11
N PRO A 51 8.98 -2.09 -6.96
CA PRO A 51 9.86 -1.16 -6.26
C PRO A 51 9.87 0.26 -6.83
N ALA A 52 9.60 0.43 -8.13
CA ALA A 52 9.51 1.75 -8.75
C ALA A 52 8.40 2.64 -8.17
N LEU A 53 7.32 2.04 -7.64
CA LEU A 53 6.28 2.79 -6.94
C LEU A 53 6.86 3.56 -5.75
N ALA A 54 7.82 2.97 -5.04
CA ALA A 54 8.48 3.60 -3.90
C ALA A 54 9.02 4.99 -4.24
N ASP A 55 9.69 5.12 -5.38
CA ASP A 55 10.29 6.38 -5.82
C ASP A 55 9.24 7.41 -6.21
N MET A 56 8.09 6.96 -6.74
CA MET A 56 6.96 7.82 -7.08
C MET A 56 6.22 8.34 -5.83
N VAL A 57 6.17 7.55 -4.76
CA VAL A 57 5.51 7.93 -3.49
C VAL A 57 6.48 8.66 -2.53
N ALA A 58 7.77 8.75 -2.88
CA ALA A 58 8.84 9.29 -2.03
C ALA A 58 8.84 10.81 -1.75
N PRO A 59 8.18 11.73 -2.49
CA PRO A 59 8.14 13.13 -2.08
C PRO A 59 7.08 13.33 -0.97
N GLY A 60 7.32 12.70 0.19
CA GLY A 60 6.45 12.76 1.37
C GLY A 60 6.77 11.70 2.44
N VAL A 61 7.35 10.55 2.05
CA VAL A 61 7.67 9.41 2.94
C VAL A 61 9.10 9.50 3.52
N ARG A 62 9.79 10.65 3.35
CA ARG A 62 11.11 10.88 3.96
C ARG A 62 11.02 11.43 5.38
N ARG A 63 10.47 10.64 6.32
CA ARG A 63 10.87 10.72 7.73
C ARG A 63 10.89 9.32 8.35
N ARG A 64 12.12 8.79 8.46
CA ARG A 64 12.56 7.61 9.26
C ARG A 64 11.86 6.27 8.95
N GLY A 65 12.45 5.47 8.06
CA GLY A 65 12.23 4.02 8.06
C GLY A 65 12.24 3.36 6.68
N PHE A 66 11.79 4.07 5.65
CA PHE A 66 11.48 3.45 4.36
C PHE A 66 12.71 2.90 3.60
N ARG A 67 13.88 3.56 3.70
CA ARG A 67 15.13 3.02 3.13
C ARG A 67 15.61 1.74 3.82
N ALA A 68 15.48 1.65 5.14
CA ALA A 68 15.83 0.44 5.89
C ALA A 68 14.85 -0.71 5.60
N TRP A 69 13.58 -0.38 5.35
CA TRP A 69 12.53 -1.31 4.92
C TRP A 69 12.80 -1.89 3.52
N ALA A 70 13.08 -1.05 2.52
CA ALA A 70 13.40 -1.50 1.17
C ALA A 70 14.65 -2.41 1.11
N SER A 71 15.67 -2.10 1.92
CA SER A 71 16.86 -2.96 2.05
C SER A 71 16.58 -4.32 2.69
N ARG A 72 15.55 -4.46 3.54
CA ARG A 72 15.13 -5.75 4.13
C ARG A 72 14.37 -6.63 3.13
N LEU A 73 13.56 -6.02 2.26
CA LEU A 73 12.81 -6.76 1.24
C LEU A 73 13.69 -7.22 0.07
N LEU A 74 14.64 -6.37 -0.36
CA LEU A 74 15.61 -6.73 -1.40
C LEU A 74 16.70 -7.71 -0.90
N GLY A 75 16.78 -7.95 0.41
CA GLY A 75 17.74 -8.87 1.05
C GLY A 75 17.26 -10.31 1.21
N ARG A 76 15.96 -10.61 1.03
CA ARG A 76 15.42 -11.97 1.12
C ARG A 76 15.54 -12.70 -0.22
N LYS A 77 16.79 -12.97 -0.64
CA LYS A 77 17.08 -13.92 -1.73
C LYS A 77 17.12 -15.34 -1.17
N ARG A 78 16.22 -16.18 -1.69
CA ARG A 78 16.09 -17.65 -1.58
C ARG A 78 15.47 -18.18 -0.30
#